data_AF-A0A944BKM5-F1
#
_entry.id   AF-A0A944BKM5-F1
#
_cell.length_a   1.000
_cell.length_b   1.000
_cell.length_c   1.000
_cell.angle_alpha   90.00
_cell.angle_beta   90.00
_cell.angle_gamma   90.00
#
_symmetry.space_group_name_H-M   'P 1'
#
loop_
_entity.id
_entity.type
_entity.pdbx_description
1 polymer ?
#
loop_
_entity_poly.entity_id
_entity_poly.type
_entity_poly.pdbx_seq_one_letter_code
_entity_poly.pdbx_strand_id
1 'polypeptide(L)'
;SRFSLDKLEPGKYLIFALAGAGGNILAASQNPYELKFKPMALGIKEIEVRAGETVDIDLPLQIDLRTNTDDARLHFGQLPTDPKTGQALPMGLVLPMIRTGKGYIFLDVNSEWNLPNFSNPISLIFPRAVDEVLTSLGLSVDPMVVGLAARRAVSGFDLPGISTRVSHIVFDKSSTATPAVYMNDGAQWPSLPKFVTPEPPQSEALDAVGGNLYPSRKIAWEMKSDADLTILRLNYMTPPIHNKILNSDIGASQAHLLWEIYVPSPYREVVLPSLSEQAPDYPVLVNYEPTTKDAAYQYDETTIELEINAYYMGPKHFDYERDFCFEDVNIHSLSVSQDSYLISVK
;
A
#
# COMPACT_ATOMS: atom_id res chain seq x y z
N SER A 1 7.09 -13.88 -22.97
CA SER A 1 6.14 -12.74 -22.98
C SER A 1 6.90 -11.47 -23.28
N ARG A 2 6.31 -10.50 -23.98
CA ARG A 2 6.90 -9.17 -24.22
C ARG A 2 6.09 -8.14 -23.44
N PHE A 3 6.78 -7.24 -22.75
CA PHE A 3 6.19 -6.11 -22.03
C PHE A 3 6.82 -4.82 -22.56
N SER A 4 6.08 -3.73 -22.54
CA SER A 4 6.56 -2.39 -22.91
C SER A 4 6.25 -1.41 -21.80
N LEU A 5 7.20 -0.52 -21.53
CA LEU A 5 7.03 0.63 -20.65
C LEU A 5 7.27 1.86 -21.52
N ASP A 6 6.26 2.72 -21.62
CA ASP A 6 6.32 3.92 -22.45
C ASP A 6 6.54 5.17 -21.59
N LYS A 7 7.08 6.22 -22.20
CA LYS A 7 7.27 7.55 -21.57
C LYS A 7 8.13 7.51 -20.29
N LEU A 8 9.15 6.66 -20.27
CA LEU A 8 10.18 6.72 -19.24
C LEU A 8 11.03 7.96 -19.45
N GLU A 9 11.29 8.69 -18.36
CA GLU A 9 12.27 9.77 -18.37
C GLU A 9 13.68 9.23 -18.68
N PRO A 10 14.60 10.05 -19.21
CA PRO A 10 15.98 9.64 -19.37
C PRO A 10 16.63 9.34 -18.01
N GLY A 11 17.32 8.21 -17.88
CA GLY A 11 17.91 7.81 -16.60
C GLY A 11 18.40 6.38 -16.55
N LYS A 12 18.94 6.00 -15.38
CA LYS A 12 19.32 4.62 -15.07
C LYS A 12 18.20 3.95 -14.29
N TYR A 13 17.82 2.76 -14.73
CA TYR A 13 16.72 1.99 -14.15
C TYR A 13 17.19 0.59 -13.77
N LEU A 14 16.70 0.12 -12.62
CA LEU A 14 16.81 -1.28 -12.24
C LEU A 14 15.49 -1.96 -12.62
N ILE A 15 15.54 -2.87 -13.58
CA ILE A 15 14.38 -3.65 -14.02
C ILE A 15 14.49 -5.04 -13.44
N PHE A 16 13.41 -5.54 -12.86
CA PHE A 16 13.32 -6.90 -12.37
C PHE A 16 12.00 -7.56 -12.78
N ALA A 17 12.00 -8.89 -12.82
CA ALA A 17 10.83 -9.70 -13.02
C ALA A 17 10.91 -10.96 -12.16
N LEU A 18 9.79 -11.31 -11.54
CA LEU A 18 9.63 -12.55 -10.80
C LEU A 18 8.86 -13.54 -11.66
N ALA A 19 9.37 -14.75 -11.75
CA ALA A 19 8.61 -15.89 -12.25
C ALA A 19 8.25 -16.78 -11.07
N GLY A 20 7.01 -17.28 -11.05
CA GLY A 20 6.49 -18.05 -9.94
C GLY A 20 5.12 -18.63 -10.22
N ALA A 21 4.55 -19.24 -9.18
CA ALA A 21 3.21 -19.81 -9.23
C ALA A 21 2.21 -18.85 -8.58
N GLY A 22 1.26 -18.35 -9.37
CA GLY A 22 0.11 -17.58 -8.90
C GLY A 22 -1.04 -18.51 -8.46
N GLY A 23 -1.73 -18.13 -7.38
CA GLY A 23 -2.94 -18.78 -6.88
C GLY A 23 -4.03 -17.76 -6.57
N ASN A 24 -5.28 -18.21 -6.55
CA ASN A 24 -6.46 -17.40 -6.21
C ASN A 24 -6.64 -16.13 -7.08
N ILE A 25 -6.14 -16.09 -8.31
CA ILE A 25 -6.15 -14.89 -9.17
C ILE A 25 -7.57 -14.34 -9.37
N LEU A 26 -8.57 -15.21 -9.59
CA LEU A 26 -9.97 -14.78 -9.76
C LEU A 26 -10.60 -14.26 -8.46
N ALA A 27 -10.23 -14.83 -7.30
CA ALA A 27 -10.68 -14.30 -6.02
C ALA A 27 -10.00 -12.96 -5.71
N ALA A 28 -8.71 -12.84 -6.07
CA ALA A 28 -7.92 -11.64 -5.91
C ALA A 28 -8.44 -10.43 -6.70
N SER A 29 -9.16 -10.65 -7.81
CA SER A 29 -9.79 -9.55 -8.54
C SER A 29 -10.96 -8.91 -7.78
N GLN A 30 -11.53 -9.60 -6.80
CA GLN A 30 -12.58 -9.09 -5.91
C GLN A 30 -12.03 -8.69 -4.54
N ASN A 31 -11.01 -9.41 -4.07
CA ASN A 31 -10.39 -9.16 -2.78
C ASN A 31 -8.86 -9.38 -2.89
N PRO A 32 -8.04 -8.32 -3.02
CA PRO A 32 -6.61 -8.45 -3.26
C PRO A 32 -5.86 -9.24 -2.19
N TYR A 33 -6.40 -9.31 -0.96
CA TYR A 33 -5.82 -10.10 0.13
C TYR A 33 -5.93 -11.62 -0.08
N GLU A 34 -6.66 -12.09 -1.10
CA GLU A 34 -6.70 -13.51 -1.49
C GLU A 34 -5.52 -13.90 -2.40
N LEU A 35 -4.84 -12.92 -3.01
CA LEU A 35 -3.77 -13.17 -3.97
C LEU A 35 -2.65 -13.98 -3.34
N LYS A 36 -2.23 -15.03 -4.05
CA LYS A 36 -1.05 -15.81 -3.69
C LYS A 36 -0.05 -15.78 -4.84
N PHE A 37 1.20 -15.50 -4.55
CA PHE A 37 2.29 -15.62 -5.52
C PHE A 37 3.53 -16.18 -4.87
N LYS A 38 3.89 -17.42 -5.22
CA LYS A 38 5.12 -18.05 -4.74
C LYS A 38 6.24 -17.86 -5.78
N PRO A 39 7.31 -17.12 -5.47
CA PRO A 39 8.40 -16.91 -6.42
C PRO A 39 9.21 -18.19 -6.63
N MET A 40 9.74 -18.34 -7.85
CA MET A 40 10.59 -19.46 -8.26
C MET A 40 11.89 -18.97 -8.89
N ALA A 41 11.88 -17.83 -9.57
CA ALA A 41 13.09 -17.22 -10.13
C ALA A 41 12.97 -15.69 -10.20
N LEU A 42 14.11 -15.02 -10.14
CA LEU A 42 14.25 -13.58 -10.28
C LEU A 42 15.18 -13.28 -11.47
N GLY A 43 14.70 -12.46 -12.39
CA GLY A 43 15.52 -11.80 -13.40
C GLY A 43 15.70 -10.35 -13.02
N ILE A 44 16.92 -9.82 -13.11
CA ILE A 44 17.23 -8.45 -12.73
C ILE A 44 18.36 -7.88 -13.58
N LYS A 45 18.24 -6.60 -13.96
CA LYS A 45 19.23 -5.92 -14.80
C LYS A 45 19.16 -4.40 -14.61
N GLU A 46 20.32 -3.75 -14.66
CA GLU A 46 20.40 -2.29 -14.79
C GLU A 46 20.41 -1.90 -16.27
N ILE A 47 19.64 -0.88 -16.62
CA ILE A 47 19.56 -0.32 -17.98
C ILE A 47 19.72 1.20 -17.93
N GLU A 48 20.11 1.78 -19.05
CA GLU A 48 20.12 3.23 -19.26
C GLU A 48 19.12 3.57 -20.37
N VAL A 49 18.19 4.47 -20.08
CA VAL A 49 17.22 5.00 -21.05
C VAL A 49 17.66 6.42 -21.41
N ARG A 50 17.72 6.71 -22.71
CA ARG A 50 18.04 8.03 -23.25
C ARG A 50 16.83 8.63 -23.94
N ALA A 51 16.75 9.95 -23.95
CA ALA A 51 15.62 10.68 -24.54
C ALA A 51 15.38 10.27 -26.00
N GLY A 52 14.17 9.82 -26.31
CA GLY A 52 13.77 9.44 -27.66
C GLY A 52 14.25 8.07 -28.14
N GLU A 53 14.94 7.28 -27.30
CA GLU A 53 15.39 5.93 -27.65
C GLU A 53 14.40 4.86 -27.17
N THR A 54 14.25 3.79 -27.97
CA THR A 54 13.61 2.55 -27.55
C THR A 54 14.69 1.55 -27.18
N VAL A 55 14.66 1.03 -25.96
CA VAL A 55 15.61 0.04 -25.46
C VAL A 55 14.93 -1.32 -25.40
N ASP A 56 15.30 -2.23 -26.30
CA ASP A 56 14.88 -3.63 -26.21
C ASP A 56 15.84 -4.40 -25.28
N ILE A 57 15.28 -5.10 -24.30
CA ILE A 57 16.05 -5.87 -23.33
C ILE A 57 15.52 -7.30 -23.20
N ASP A 58 16.45 -8.24 -23.17
CA ASP A 58 16.20 -9.56 -22.61
C ASP A 58 16.49 -9.53 -21.11
N LEU A 59 15.52 -9.99 -20.33
CA LEU A 59 15.62 -10.13 -18.88
C LEU A 59 15.63 -11.62 -18.50
N PRO A 60 16.80 -12.27 -18.52
CA PRO A 60 16.92 -13.67 -18.13
C PRO A 60 16.62 -13.87 -16.64
N LEU A 61 15.89 -14.94 -16.32
CA LEU A 61 15.58 -15.35 -14.95
C LEU A 61 16.78 -16.14 -14.36
N GLN A 62 17.82 -15.42 -13.95
CA GLN A 62 19.11 -16.00 -13.60
C GLN A 62 19.21 -16.48 -12.15
N ILE A 63 18.43 -15.89 -11.24
CA ILE A 63 18.48 -16.21 -9.82
C ILE A 63 17.41 -17.26 -9.52
N ASP A 64 17.80 -18.49 -9.18
CA ASP A 64 16.87 -19.58 -8.84
C ASP A 64 16.46 -19.51 -7.36
N LEU A 65 15.23 -19.06 -7.11
CA LEU A 65 14.67 -18.91 -5.76
C LEU A 65 14.12 -20.22 -5.20
N ARG A 66 14.34 -21.38 -5.85
CA ARG A 66 13.96 -22.70 -5.31
C ARG A 66 15.11 -23.41 -4.64
N THR A 67 16.35 -23.04 -4.97
CA THR A 67 17.56 -23.76 -4.56
C THR A 67 18.66 -22.85 -4.03
N ASN A 68 18.68 -21.57 -4.43
CA ASN A 68 19.70 -20.61 -4.00
C ASN A 68 19.11 -19.54 -3.08
N THR A 69 18.56 -19.97 -1.94
CA THR A 69 17.91 -19.08 -0.97
C THR A 69 18.54 -19.12 0.41
N ASP A 70 18.28 -18.05 1.15
CA ASP A 70 18.31 -18.02 2.60
C ASP A 70 16.86 -18.03 3.12
N ASP A 71 16.59 -18.87 4.12
CA ASP A 71 15.24 -19.12 4.62
C ASP A 71 15.01 -18.42 5.96
N ALA A 72 13.83 -17.83 6.15
CA ALA A 72 13.40 -17.28 7.42
C ALA A 72 12.00 -17.76 7.79
N ARG A 73 11.62 -17.57 9.06
CA ARG A 73 10.29 -17.90 9.56
C ARG A 73 9.59 -16.64 10.06
N LEU A 74 8.30 -16.52 9.78
CA LEU A 74 7.45 -15.47 10.33
C LEU A 74 6.35 -16.09 11.18
N HIS A 75 6.28 -15.67 12.43
CA HIS A 75 5.11 -15.87 13.27
C HIS A 75 4.16 -14.70 13.04
N PHE A 76 3.03 -14.96 12.38
CA PHE A 76 2.06 -13.96 11.96
C PHE A 76 0.69 -14.24 12.60
N GLY A 77 0.05 -13.25 13.19
CA GLY A 77 -1.24 -13.43 13.86
C GLY A 77 -1.60 -12.33 14.84
N GLN A 78 -2.78 -12.44 15.49
CA GLN A 78 -3.34 -11.37 16.34
C GLN A 78 -3.25 -9.99 15.66
N LEU A 79 -3.97 -9.80 14.56
CA LEU A 79 -3.96 -8.53 13.84
C LEU A 79 -4.48 -7.37 14.70
N PRO A 80 -4.09 -6.11 14.43
CA PRO A 80 -4.51 -4.97 15.23
C PRO A 80 -6.02 -4.82 15.27
N THR A 81 -6.53 -4.23 16.35
CA THR A 81 -7.95 -3.95 16.52
C THR A 81 -8.40 -2.85 15.56
N ASP A 82 -9.47 -3.11 14.83
CA ASP A 82 -10.22 -2.11 14.08
C ASP A 82 -10.97 -1.19 15.06
N PRO A 83 -10.68 0.11 15.09
CA PRO A 83 -11.36 1.06 15.98
C PRO A 83 -12.85 1.23 15.64
N LYS A 84 -13.30 0.85 14.43
CA LYS A 84 -14.71 0.91 14.03
C LYS A 84 -15.54 -0.20 14.68
N THR A 85 -15.00 -1.42 14.70
CA THR A 85 -15.74 -2.62 15.14
C THR A 85 -15.34 -3.13 16.52
N GLY A 86 -14.18 -2.70 17.04
CA GLY A 86 -13.58 -3.23 18.26
C GLY A 86 -13.05 -4.66 18.12
N GLN A 87 -13.08 -5.24 16.92
CA GLN A 87 -12.56 -6.57 16.61
C GLN A 87 -11.18 -6.49 15.94
N ALA A 88 -10.42 -7.58 15.94
CA ALA A 88 -9.20 -7.65 15.15
C ALA A 88 -9.51 -7.48 13.65
N LEU A 89 -8.60 -6.85 12.91
CA LEU A 89 -8.73 -6.74 11.45
C LEU A 89 -8.86 -8.14 10.82
N PRO A 90 -9.79 -8.32 9.87
CA PRO A 90 -10.15 -9.64 9.36
C PRO A 90 -9.24 -10.18 8.26
N MET A 91 -8.37 -9.36 7.66
CA MET A 91 -7.52 -9.75 6.52
C MET A 91 -6.04 -9.56 6.84
N GLY A 92 -5.22 -10.52 6.43
CA GLY A 92 -3.77 -10.51 6.61
C GLY A 92 -3.03 -10.87 5.33
N LEU A 93 -1.95 -10.15 5.03
CA LEU A 93 -1.06 -10.42 3.90
C LEU A 93 0.40 -10.27 4.34
N VAL A 94 1.26 -11.14 3.83
CA VAL A 94 2.69 -11.10 4.09
C VAL A 94 3.44 -10.89 2.77
N LEU A 95 4.29 -9.87 2.74
CA LEU A 95 5.07 -9.47 1.58
C LEU A 95 6.56 -9.49 1.94
N PRO A 96 7.28 -10.58 1.66
CA PRO A 96 8.74 -10.62 1.73
C PRO A 96 9.36 -9.70 0.68
N MET A 97 10.39 -8.97 1.08
CA MET A 97 11.06 -7.97 0.24
C MET A 97 12.57 -7.96 0.47
N ILE A 98 13.32 -7.44 -0.49
CA ILE A 98 14.72 -7.06 -0.26
C ILE A 98 14.91 -5.58 -0.52
N ARG A 99 15.61 -4.91 0.39
CA ARG A 99 16.16 -3.59 0.15
C ARG A 99 17.53 -3.75 -0.49
N THR A 100 17.72 -3.11 -1.65
CA THR A 100 18.89 -3.33 -2.49
C THR A 100 19.96 -2.24 -2.42
N GLY A 101 19.69 -1.18 -1.66
CA GLY A 101 20.46 0.07 -1.70
C GLY A 101 20.14 0.95 -2.91
N LYS A 102 19.53 0.40 -3.98
CA LYS A 102 19.02 1.12 -5.15
C LYS A 102 17.48 1.15 -5.23
N GLY A 103 16.80 0.53 -4.26
CA GLY A 103 15.35 0.42 -4.21
C GLY A 103 14.89 -0.81 -3.43
N TYR A 104 13.66 -1.24 -3.69
CA TYR A 104 13.04 -2.43 -3.09
C TYR A 104 12.60 -3.42 -4.16
N ILE A 105 12.71 -4.71 -3.86
CA ILE A 105 12.16 -5.79 -4.68
C ILE A 105 11.22 -6.60 -3.79
N PHE A 106 9.94 -6.57 -4.12
CA PHE A 106 8.94 -7.49 -3.56
C PHE A 106 9.21 -8.90 -4.12
N LEU A 107 9.17 -9.93 -3.28
CA LEU A 107 9.49 -11.29 -3.69
C LEU A 107 8.25 -12.20 -3.78
N ASP A 108 7.36 -12.11 -2.80
CA ASP A 108 6.23 -13.02 -2.62
C ASP A 108 4.99 -12.22 -2.19
N VAL A 109 3.82 -12.76 -2.50
CA VAL A 109 2.53 -12.32 -1.95
C VAL A 109 1.90 -13.52 -1.25
N ASN A 110 1.94 -13.54 0.09
CA ASN A 110 1.48 -14.66 0.89
C ASN A 110 0.19 -14.32 1.66
N SER A 111 -0.92 -14.90 1.21
CA SER A 111 -2.26 -14.78 1.80
C SER A 111 -2.67 -15.98 2.67
N GLU A 112 -1.73 -16.88 3.02
CA GLU A 112 -2.05 -18.13 3.74
C GLU A 112 -2.72 -17.89 5.09
N TRP A 113 -2.48 -16.73 5.72
CA TRP A 113 -3.15 -16.33 6.96
C TRP A 113 -4.68 -16.30 6.85
N ASN A 114 -5.22 -15.98 5.68
CA ASN A 114 -6.66 -15.90 5.45
C ASN A 114 -7.33 -17.29 5.31
N LEU A 115 -6.56 -18.38 5.30
CA LEU A 115 -7.09 -19.73 5.12
C LEU A 115 -7.62 -20.32 6.44
N PRO A 116 -8.74 -21.08 6.43
CA PRO A 116 -9.36 -21.64 7.65
C PRO A 116 -8.43 -22.53 8.50
N ASN A 117 -7.39 -23.08 7.90
CA ASN A 117 -6.41 -23.99 8.49
C ASN A 117 -5.01 -23.38 8.53
N PHE A 118 -4.90 -22.04 8.54
CA PHE A 118 -3.63 -21.36 8.73
C PHE A 118 -2.90 -21.88 9.97
N SER A 119 -1.59 -22.07 9.82
CA SER A 119 -0.72 -22.42 10.94
C SER A 119 0.58 -21.65 10.82
N ASN A 120 1.08 -21.21 11.98
CA ASN A 120 2.40 -20.62 12.09
C ASN A 120 3.49 -21.71 12.15
N PRO A 121 4.73 -21.37 11.77
CA PRO A 121 5.16 -20.12 11.13
C PRO A 121 4.99 -20.16 9.60
N ILE A 122 4.88 -18.98 8.98
CA ILE A 122 5.00 -18.81 7.53
C ILE A 122 6.47 -18.94 7.14
N SER A 123 6.76 -19.71 6.08
CA SER A 123 8.11 -19.84 5.52
C SER A 123 8.39 -18.70 4.55
N LEU A 124 9.50 -18.01 4.74
CA LEU A 124 9.97 -16.92 3.88
C LEU A 124 11.26 -17.33 3.19
N ILE A 125 11.44 -16.89 1.94
CA ILE A 125 12.64 -17.15 1.16
C ILE A 125 13.20 -15.86 0.59
N PHE A 126 14.52 -15.74 0.60
CA PHE A 126 15.25 -14.59 0.06
C PHE A 126 16.40 -15.07 -0.82
N PRO A 127 16.76 -14.36 -1.90
CA PRO A 127 17.99 -14.67 -2.62
C PRO A 127 19.19 -14.51 -1.69
N ARG A 128 20.22 -15.34 -1.86
CA ARG A 128 21.43 -15.23 -1.04
C ARG A 128 22.13 -13.90 -1.26
N ALA A 129 22.65 -13.32 -0.18
CA ALA A 129 23.40 -12.06 -0.25
C ALA A 129 24.68 -12.13 -1.11
N VAL A 130 25.19 -13.34 -1.37
CA VAL A 130 26.40 -13.59 -2.18
C VAL A 130 26.09 -14.06 -3.59
N ASP A 131 24.82 -13.96 -4.03
CA ASP A 131 24.45 -14.28 -5.40
C ASP A 131 25.27 -13.45 -6.40
N GLU A 132 25.84 -14.12 -7.41
CA GLU A 132 26.77 -13.50 -8.35
C GLU A 132 26.10 -12.39 -9.17
N VAL A 133 24.82 -12.55 -9.54
CA VAL A 133 24.08 -11.56 -10.32
C VAL A 133 23.87 -10.31 -9.49
N LEU A 134 23.40 -10.46 -8.25
CA LEU A 134 23.18 -9.32 -7.33
C LEU A 134 24.49 -8.60 -7.00
N THR A 135 25.55 -9.36 -6.75
CA THR A 135 26.90 -8.83 -6.47
C THR A 135 27.44 -8.06 -7.67
N SER A 136 27.27 -8.57 -8.89
CA SER A 136 27.75 -7.91 -10.12
C SER A 136 27.06 -6.57 -10.40
N LEU A 137 25.81 -6.42 -9.96
CA LEU A 137 25.02 -5.19 -10.08
C LEU A 137 25.28 -4.20 -8.93
N GLY A 138 26.13 -4.57 -7.96
CA GLY A 138 26.41 -3.78 -6.76
C GLY A 138 25.19 -3.63 -5.85
N LEU A 139 24.28 -4.61 -5.85
CA LEU A 139 23.08 -4.58 -5.02
C LEU A 139 23.38 -5.16 -3.65
N SER A 140 22.89 -4.49 -2.61
CA SER A 140 22.80 -5.08 -1.27
C SER A 140 21.65 -6.08 -1.21
N VAL A 141 21.71 -7.02 -0.26
CA VAL A 141 20.57 -7.85 0.09
C VAL A 141 20.31 -7.63 1.57
N ASP A 142 19.38 -6.74 1.87
CA ASP A 142 18.85 -6.48 3.22
C ASP A 142 17.41 -7.04 3.25
N PRO A 143 17.23 -8.29 3.74
CA PRO A 143 15.94 -8.96 3.76
C PRO A 143 14.97 -8.33 4.74
N MET A 144 13.75 -8.11 4.28
CA MET A 144 12.67 -7.49 5.02
C MET A 144 11.38 -8.24 4.80
N VAL A 145 10.44 -8.12 5.72
CA VAL A 145 9.08 -8.61 5.55
C VAL A 145 8.10 -7.54 5.97
N VAL A 146 7.07 -7.35 5.16
CA VAL A 146 5.94 -6.48 5.46
C VAL A 146 4.75 -7.36 5.79
N GLY A 147 4.25 -7.22 7.02
CA GLY A 147 2.92 -7.65 7.37
C GLY A 147 1.93 -6.55 7.03
N LEU A 148 0.80 -6.92 6.44
CA LEU A 148 -0.34 -6.03 6.18
C LEU A 148 -1.57 -6.65 6.84
N ALA A 149 -2.25 -5.86 7.65
CA ALA A 149 -3.54 -6.18 8.24
C ALA A 149 -4.57 -5.20 7.71
N ALA A 150 -5.77 -5.67 7.37
CA ALA A 150 -6.77 -4.80 6.75
C ALA A 150 -8.21 -5.24 7.02
N ARG A 151 -9.15 -4.30 6.80
CA ARG A 151 -10.56 -4.66 6.60
C ARG A 151 -10.70 -5.43 5.29
N ARG A 152 -11.82 -6.13 5.13
CA ARG A 152 -12.14 -6.77 3.83
C ARG A 152 -12.19 -5.69 2.76
N ALA A 153 -11.61 -5.99 1.61
CA ALA A 153 -11.75 -5.13 0.45
C ALA A 153 -13.24 -5.04 0.06
N VAL A 154 -13.64 -3.82 -0.28
CA VAL A 154 -14.98 -3.44 -0.67
C VAL A 154 -14.85 -2.97 -2.11
N SER A 155 -15.54 -3.65 -3.03
CA SER A 155 -15.50 -3.25 -4.44
C SER A 155 -15.97 -1.80 -4.56
N GLY A 156 -15.29 -1.02 -5.38
CA GLY A 156 -15.63 0.39 -5.56
C GLY A 156 -15.19 1.31 -4.42
N PHE A 157 -14.19 0.96 -3.62
CA PHE A 157 -13.63 1.89 -2.65
C PHE A 157 -12.11 1.66 -2.54
N ASP A 158 -11.34 2.67 -2.16
CA ASP A 158 -9.95 2.40 -1.76
C ASP A 158 -9.95 1.44 -0.56
N LEU A 159 -8.88 0.69 -0.36
CA LEU A 159 -8.84 -0.35 0.66
C LEU A 159 -8.90 0.28 2.07
N PRO A 160 -10.05 0.22 2.78
CA PRO A 160 -10.19 0.98 4.01
C PRO A 160 -9.49 0.24 5.16
N GLY A 161 -8.95 1.01 6.12
CA GLY A 161 -8.41 0.47 7.36
C GLY A 161 -7.25 -0.50 7.16
N ILE A 162 -6.13 -0.03 6.62
CA ILE A 162 -4.88 -0.79 6.44
C ILE A 162 -3.90 -0.45 7.56
N SER A 163 -3.29 -1.44 8.18
CA SER A 163 -2.15 -1.29 9.07
C SER A 163 -1.01 -2.17 8.56
N THR A 164 0.15 -1.58 8.33
CA THR A 164 1.35 -2.29 7.87
C THR A 164 2.43 -2.25 8.93
N ARG A 165 3.21 -3.31 8.98
CA ARG A 165 4.38 -3.41 9.85
C ARG A 165 5.53 -4.00 9.07
N VAL A 166 6.69 -3.35 9.14
CA VAL A 166 7.91 -3.80 8.49
C VAL A 166 8.90 -4.32 9.54
N SER A 167 9.52 -5.46 9.27
CA SER A 167 10.62 -6.00 10.07
C SER A 167 11.78 -6.39 9.19
N HIS A 168 13.00 -6.05 9.63
CA HIS A 168 14.23 -6.54 9.03
C HIS A 168 14.56 -7.95 9.53
N ILE A 169 15.19 -8.75 8.68
CA ILE A 169 15.62 -10.10 8.98
C ILE A 169 17.14 -10.14 8.96
N VAL A 170 17.74 -10.48 10.09
CA VAL A 170 19.20 -10.61 10.21
C VAL A 170 19.57 -12.08 10.12
N PHE A 171 20.33 -12.42 9.07
CA PHE A 171 20.93 -13.74 8.91
C PHE A 171 22.30 -13.79 9.58
N ASP A 172 22.36 -14.39 10.78
CA ASP A 172 23.63 -14.60 11.47
C ASP A 172 24.39 -15.79 10.85
N LYS A 173 25.44 -15.47 10.09
CA LYS A 173 26.30 -16.46 9.42
C LYS A 173 27.05 -17.39 10.38
N SER A 174 27.13 -17.06 11.67
CA SER A 174 27.74 -17.91 12.69
C SER A 174 26.77 -18.93 13.31
N SER A 175 25.46 -18.77 13.04
CA SER A 175 24.40 -19.63 13.54
C SER A 175 23.85 -20.55 12.44
N THR A 176 23.49 -21.77 12.82
CA THR A 176 22.74 -22.70 11.94
C THR A 176 21.22 -22.59 12.15
N ALA A 177 20.77 -21.75 13.08
CA ALA A 177 19.34 -21.57 13.35
C ALA A 177 18.71 -20.69 12.26
N THR A 178 17.57 -21.14 11.73
CA THR A 178 16.73 -20.33 10.84
C THR A 178 16.22 -19.11 11.60
N PRO A 179 16.47 -17.88 11.14
CA PRO A 179 15.97 -16.68 11.81
C PRO A 179 14.44 -16.66 11.84
N ALA A 180 13.89 -16.13 12.93
CA ALA A 180 12.46 -15.99 13.14
C ALA A 180 12.09 -14.53 13.44
N VAL A 181 11.03 -14.06 12.79
CA VAL A 181 10.41 -12.75 13.02
C VAL A 181 9.04 -12.96 13.66
N TYR A 182 8.66 -12.05 14.55
CA TYR A 182 7.41 -12.10 15.29
C TYR A 182 6.55 -10.87 14.94
N MET A 183 5.44 -11.12 14.27
CA MET A 183 4.35 -10.19 13.96
C MET A 183 3.01 -10.81 14.40
N ASN A 184 3.03 -11.44 15.57
CA ASN A 184 1.90 -12.19 16.12
C ASN A 184 1.27 -11.54 17.36
N ASP A 185 1.58 -10.27 17.61
CA ASP A 185 1.06 -9.45 18.71
C ASP A 185 0.49 -8.15 18.15
N GLY A 186 -0.83 -7.99 18.26
CA GLY A 186 -1.58 -6.86 17.72
C GLY A 186 -1.17 -5.51 18.31
N ALA A 187 -0.58 -5.49 19.50
CA ALA A 187 -0.11 -4.26 20.14
C ALA A 187 1.15 -3.67 19.47
N GLN A 188 1.85 -4.47 18.67
CA GLN A 188 3.07 -4.04 17.97
C GLN A 188 2.79 -3.45 16.58
N TRP A 189 1.53 -3.45 16.15
CA TRP A 189 1.10 -2.86 14.89
C TRP A 189 0.66 -1.42 15.11
N PRO A 190 0.82 -0.54 14.10
CA PRO A 190 0.18 0.77 14.13
C PRO A 190 -1.33 0.65 14.34
N SER A 191 -1.88 1.52 15.19
CA SER A 191 -3.33 1.67 15.27
C SER A 191 -3.87 2.35 14.03
N LEU A 192 -5.01 1.89 13.51
CA LEU A 192 -5.76 2.60 12.47
C LEU A 192 -6.18 3.98 12.98
N PRO A 193 -6.09 5.04 12.14
CA PRO A 193 -6.74 6.30 12.44
C PRO A 193 -8.26 6.09 12.49
N LYS A 194 -8.92 6.75 13.44
CA LYS A 194 -10.37 6.74 13.58
C LYS A 194 -10.91 8.13 13.33
N PHE A 195 -11.68 8.30 12.26
CA PHE A 195 -12.31 9.58 11.97
C PHE A 195 -13.32 9.99 13.05
N VAL A 196 -13.34 11.28 13.34
CA VAL A 196 -14.27 11.95 14.26
C VAL A 196 -15.12 12.96 13.52
N THR A 197 -14.53 13.70 12.57
CA THR A 197 -15.26 14.69 11.76
C THR A 197 -14.66 14.74 10.35
N PRO A 198 -15.49 14.74 9.29
CA PRO A 198 -16.91 14.37 9.29
C PRO A 198 -17.16 12.99 9.93
N GLU A 199 -18.40 12.71 10.31
CA GLU A 199 -18.72 11.40 10.90
C GLU A 199 -18.65 10.33 9.80
N PRO A 200 -17.97 9.20 10.01
CA PRO A 200 -17.94 8.11 9.03
C PRO A 200 -19.33 7.51 8.80
N PRO A 201 -19.58 6.88 7.63
CA PRO A 201 -20.84 6.22 7.35
C PRO A 201 -21.10 5.08 8.34
N GLN A 202 -22.34 5.04 8.83
CA GLN A 202 -22.86 3.94 9.65
C GLN A 202 -23.29 2.73 8.79
N SER A 203 -23.46 2.93 7.47
CA SER A 203 -23.83 1.89 6.53
C SER A 203 -22.63 1.04 6.11
N GLU A 204 -22.89 -0.22 5.78
CA GLU A 204 -21.93 -1.14 5.16
C GLU A 204 -22.01 -1.13 3.62
N ALA A 205 -22.87 -0.29 3.04
CA ALA A 205 -22.94 -0.13 1.59
C ALA A 205 -21.59 0.36 1.03
N LEU A 206 -21.22 -0.15 -0.15
CA LEU A 206 -19.90 0.06 -0.75
C LEU A 206 -19.60 1.54 -1.04
N ASP A 207 -20.64 2.31 -1.33
CA ASP A 207 -20.63 3.75 -1.64
C ASP A 207 -21.30 4.60 -0.54
N ALA A 208 -21.37 4.07 0.69
CA ALA A 208 -21.96 4.79 1.81
C ALA A 208 -21.21 6.11 2.08
N VAL A 209 -21.95 7.21 2.00
CA VAL A 209 -21.44 8.55 2.30
C VAL A 209 -21.68 8.90 3.77
N GLY A 210 -20.63 9.36 4.45
CA GLY A 210 -20.65 9.86 5.81
C GLY A 210 -21.21 11.28 5.91
N GLY A 211 -20.79 11.98 6.97
CA GLY A 211 -21.20 13.35 7.25
C GLY A 211 -20.73 14.38 6.22
N ASN A 212 -21.28 15.58 6.34
CA ASN A 212 -20.92 16.71 5.49
C ASN A 212 -19.68 17.43 6.02
N LEU A 213 -18.78 17.82 5.10
CA LEU A 213 -17.62 18.64 5.42
C LEU A 213 -18.01 20.09 5.69
N TYR A 214 -19.01 20.63 4.98
CA TYR A 214 -19.47 22.01 5.14
C TYR A 214 -20.62 22.10 6.15
N PRO A 215 -20.77 23.27 6.83
CA PRO A 215 -19.93 24.48 6.73
C PRO A 215 -18.66 24.46 7.60
N SER A 216 -18.50 23.43 8.45
CA SER A 216 -17.43 23.40 9.47
C SER A 216 -16.02 23.38 8.87
N ARG A 217 -15.87 22.70 7.73
CA ARG A 217 -14.60 22.42 7.02
C ARG A 217 -13.57 21.72 7.89
N LYS A 218 -14.01 21.15 9.00
CA LYS A 218 -13.14 20.50 9.98
C LYS A 218 -13.00 19.03 9.62
N ILE A 219 -11.76 18.58 9.57
CA ILE A 219 -11.40 17.16 9.51
C ILE A 219 -10.67 16.83 10.81
N ALA A 220 -11.10 15.81 11.52
CA ALA A 220 -10.50 15.39 12.78
C ALA A 220 -10.51 13.88 12.95
N TRP A 221 -9.50 13.35 13.62
CA TRP A 221 -9.31 11.91 13.85
C TRP A 221 -8.66 11.61 15.20
N GLU A 222 -8.77 10.37 15.63
CA GLU A 222 -8.11 9.80 16.81
C GLU A 222 -7.09 8.74 16.39
N MET A 223 -5.98 8.65 17.13
CA MET A 223 -4.99 7.57 17.01
C MET A 223 -4.46 7.21 18.39
N LYS A 224 -4.03 5.96 18.60
CA LYS A 224 -3.45 5.52 19.88
C LYS A 224 -2.04 6.04 20.12
N SER A 225 -1.31 6.27 19.04
CA SER A 225 0.09 6.73 19.06
C SER A 225 0.29 7.81 18.02
N ASP A 226 1.27 8.68 18.28
CA ASP A 226 1.61 9.71 17.34
C ASP A 226 2.42 9.16 16.18
N ALA A 227 1.94 9.39 14.95
CA ALA A 227 2.71 9.19 13.74
C ALA A 227 3.70 10.34 13.53
N ASP A 228 4.83 10.05 12.89
CA ASP A 228 5.84 11.06 12.55
C ASP A 228 5.35 12.01 11.47
N LEU A 229 4.57 11.48 10.52
CA LEU A 229 3.91 12.25 9.47
C LEU A 229 2.48 11.75 9.27
N THR A 230 1.51 12.66 9.25
CA THR A 230 0.15 12.37 8.79
C THR A 230 -0.12 13.10 7.49
N ILE A 231 -0.64 12.38 6.49
CA ILE A 231 -1.06 12.95 5.20
C ILE A 231 -2.56 12.74 5.07
N LEU A 232 -3.31 13.82 4.90
CA LEU A 232 -4.72 13.78 4.53
C LEU A 232 -4.83 13.93 3.02
N ARG A 233 -5.64 13.09 2.38
CA ARG A 233 -5.98 13.20 0.97
C ARG A 233 -7.47 13.37 0.82
N LEU A 234 -7.83 14.30 -0.06
CA LEU A 234 -9.19 14.46 -0.55
C LEU A 234 -9.16 14.06 -2.02
N ASN A 235 -9.93 13.03 -2.36
CA ASN A 235 -9.94 12.47 -3.70
C ASN A 235 -11.35 12.52 -4.28
N TYR A 236 -11.50 12.73 -5.58
CA TYR A 236 -12.73 12.32 -6.24
C TYR A 236 -12.63 10.86 -6.69
N MET A 237 -13.76 10.17 -6.73
CA MET A 237 -13.82 8.74 -7.01
C MET A 237 -14.48 8.47 -8.36
N THR A 238 -13.87 7.59 -9.15
CA THR A 238 -14.50 6.99 -10.32
C THR A 238 -14.68 5.49 -10.13
N PRO A 239 -15.75 4.87 -10.67
CA PRO A 239 -15.98 3.43 -10.57
C PRO A 239 -14.81 2.57 -11.07
N PRO A 240 -14.72 1.29 -10.63
CA PRO A 240 -13.80 0.34 -11.20
C PRO A 240 -14.05 0.15 -12.70
N ILE A 241 -13.03 -0.31 -13.43
CA ILE A 241 -13.14 -0.55 -14.87
C ILE A 241 -14.00 -1.79 -15.11
N HIS A 242 -15.13 -1.62 -15.79
CA HIS A 242 -15.99 -2.73 -16.16
C HIS A 242 -15.39 -3.52 -17.34
N ASN A 243 -15.07 -4.80 -17.11
CA ASN A 243 -14.58 -5.68 -18.15
C ASN A 243 -15.74 -6.36 -18.88
N LYS A 244 -15.97 -5.96 -20.14
CA LYS A 244 -17.04 -6.48 -20.99
C LYS A 244 -16.88 -7.97 -21.37
N ILE A 245 -15.66 -8.52 -21.32
CA ILE A 245 -15.39 -9.92 -21.69
C ILE A 245 -15.72 -10.85 -20.52
N LEU A 246 -15.31 -10.48 -19.31
CA LEU A 246 -15.57 -11.24 -18.09
C LEU A 246 -16.95 -10.90 -17.49
N ASN A 247 -17.60 -9.84 -17.98
CA ASN A 247 -18.84 -9.28 -17.43
C ASN A 247 -18.71 -9.04 -15.93
N SER A 248 -17.60 -8.42 -15.53
CA SER A 248 -17.24 -8.16 -14.14
C SER A 248 -16.42 -6.89 -14.04
N ASP A 249 -16.50 -6.22 -12.89
CA ASP A 249 -15.58 -5.12 -12.57
C ASP A 249 -14.20 -5.70 -12.24
N ILE A 250 -13.15 -4.98 -12.65
CA ILE A 250 -11.77 -5.35 -12.35
C ILE A 250 -11.15 -4.26 -11.47
N GLY A 251 -10.63 -4.67 -10.32
CA GLY A 251 -9.94 -3.79 -9.38
C GLY A 251 -10.90 -3.02 -8.49
N ALA A 252 -10.39 -1.95 -7.89
CA ALA A 252 -11.12 -1.04 -7.03
C ALA A 252 -11.57 0.22 -7.79
N SER A 253 -12.38 1.07 -7.14
CA SER A 253 -12.57 2.44 -7.63
C SER A 253 -11.24 3.17 -7.70
N GLN A 254 -11.18 4.18 -8.57
CA GLN A 254 -9.99 4.98 -8.72
C GLN A 254 -10.16 6.28 -7.94
N ALA A 255 -9.23 6.51 -7.02
CA ALA A 255 -9.09 7.76 -6.32
C ALA A 255 -8.23 8.73 -7.14
N HIS A 256 -8.72 9.94 -7.33
CA HIS A 256 -8.04 10.99 -8.07
C HIS A 256 -7.82 12.19 -7.14
N LEU A 257 -6.55 12.52 -6.91
CA LEU A 257 -6.15 13.52 -5.92
C LEU A 257 -6.68 14.91 -6.25
N LEU A 258 -7.47 15.48 -5.34
CA LEU A 258 -7.86 16.89 -5.36
C LEU A 258 -6.91 17.71 -4.48
N TRP A 259 -6.72 17.26 -3.24
CA TRP A 259 -5.90 17.92 -2.24
C TRP A 259 -5.07 16.90 -1.47
N GLU A 260 -3.82 17.26 -1.20
CA GLU A 260 -2.94 16.56 -0.26
C GLU A 260 -2.48 17.53 0.81
N ILE A 261 -2.68 17.16 2.07
CA ILE A 261 -2.41 18.02 3.23
C ILE A 261 -1.47 17.30 4.17
N TYR A 262 -0.31 17.88 4.40
CA TYR A 262 0.71 17.40 5.32
C TYR A 262 0.42 17.96 6.71
N VAL A 263 0.16 17.08 7.67
CA VAL A 263 -0.21 17.45 9.04
C VAL A 263 0.94 17.08 9.98
N PRO A 264 1.53 18.07 10.68
CA PRO A 264 2.56 17.81 11.68
C PRO A 264 2.04 17.08 12.91
N SER A 265 2.88 16.22 13.47
CA SER A 265 2.65 15.72 14.82
C SER A 265 2.77 16.88 15.83
N PRO A 266 1.93 16.94 16.88
CA PRO A 266 0.90 15.98 17.30
C PRO A 266 -0.51 16.36 16.81
N TYR A 267 -0.64 17.19 15.77
CA TYR A 267 -1.95 17.65 15.33
C TYR A 267 -2.82 16.49 14.81
N ARG A 268 -4.10 16.54 15.18
CA ARG A 268 -5.12 15.53 14.88
C ARG A 268 -6.38 16.12 14.26
N GLU A 269 -6.27 17.37 13.82
CA GLU A 269 -7.33 18.09 13.17
C GLU A 269 -6.75 19.09 12.17
N VAL A 270 -7.54 19.35 11.13
CA VAL A 270 -7.31 20.38 10.13
C VAL A 270 -8.63 21.09 9.89
N VAL A 271 -8.57 22.41 9.73
CA VAL A 271 -9.69 23.20 9.21
C VAL A 271 -9.30 23.68 7.82
N LEU A 272 -10.04 23.23 6.81
CA LEU A 272 -9.75 23.65 5.44
C LEU A 272 -9.99 25.16 5.30
N PRO A 273 -9.10 25.88 4.60
CA PRO A 273 -9.19 27.32 4.47
C PRO A 273 -10.54 27.76 3.85
N SER A 274 -10.97 28.98 4.19
CA SER A 274 -12.08 29.63 3.48
C SER A 274 -11.49 30.25 2.24
N LEU A 275 -12.05 29.97 1.09
CA LEU A 275 -11.40 30.30 -0.17
C LEU A 275 -12.32 31.24 -0.92
N SER A 276 -11.77 32.37 -1.36
CA SER A 276 -12.53 33.33 -2.13
C SER A 276 -12.73 32.79 -3.54
N GLU A 277 -13.91 33.01 -4.11
CA GLU A 277 -14.27 32.66 -5.50
C GLU A 277 -13.38 33.35 -6.57
N GLN A 278 -12.41 34.16 -6.16
CA GLN A 278 -11.61 35.02 -7.04
C GLN A 278 -10.24 34.44 -7.41
N ALA A 279 -9.85 33.27 -6.89
CA ALA A 279 -8.59 32.61 -7.23
C ALA A 279 -8.79 31.68 -8.46
N PRO A 280 -8.19 31.97 -9.63
CA PRO A 280 -8.47 31.26 -10.89
C PRO A 280 -7.93 29.83 -10.99
N ASP A 281 -6.94 29.45 -10.17
CA ASP A 281 -6.29 28.12 -10.20
C ASP A 281 -6.62 27.28 -8.95
N TYR A 282 -7.81 27.47 -8.39
CA TYR A 282 -8.14 26.93 -7.08
C TYR A 282 -8.69 25.49 -7.15
N PRO A 283 -8.10 24.51 -6.42
CA PRO A 283 -8.60 23.15 -6.43
C PRO A 283 -9.97 23.08 -5.71
N VAL A 284 -11.03 22.89 -6.50
CA VAL A 284 -12.41 22.74 -6.02
C VAL A 284 -12.62 21.33 -5.49
N LEU A 285 -13.29 21.21 -4.34
CA LEU A 285 -13.71 19.91 -3.80
C LEU A 285 -15.01 19.50 -4.49
N VAL A 286 -14.88 18.79 -5.60
CA VAL A 286 -15.97 18.29 -6.42
C VAL A 286 -15.56 16.96 -7.06
N ASN A 287 -16.52 16.08 -7.29
CA ASN A 287 -16.32 14.95 -8.18
C ASN A 287 -16.54 15.41 -9.62
N TYR A 288 -15.46 15.46 -10.40
CA TYR A 288 -15.49 15.87 -11.80
C TYR A 288 -16.15 14.82 -12.73
N GLU A 289 -16.29 13.58 -12.28
CA GLU A 289 -16.83 12.47 -13.07
C GLU A 289 -17.94 11.75 -12.29
N PRO A 290 -19.08 12.42 -12.03
CA PRO A 290 -20.18 11.80 -11.30
C PRO A 290 -20.76 10.63 -12.08
N THR A 291 -21.18 9.60 -11.35
CA THR A 291 -21.73 8.39 -11.93
C THR A 291 -23.15 8.61 -12.46
N THR A 292 -23.56 7.82 -13.45
CA THR A 292 -24.95 7.80 -13.90
C THR A 292 -25.84 7.12 -12.85
N LYS A 293 -27.14 7.46 -12.84
CA LYS A 293 -28.10 6.91 -11.87
C LYS A 293 -28.22 5.39 -11.87
N ASP A 294 -27.94 4.75 -13.00
CA ASP A 294 -28.05 3.30 -13.16
C ASP A 294 -26.72 2.56 -12.86
N ALA A 295 -25.68 3.28 -12.43
CA ALA A 295 -24.39 2.69 -12.09
C ALA A 295 -24.47 1.83 -10.82
N ALA A 296 -23.59 0.84 -10.70
CA ALA A 296 -23.49 0.02 -9.49
C ALA A 296 -22.96 0.80 -8.27
N TYR A 297 -22.22 1.89 -8.52
CA TYR A 297 -21.64 2.78 -7.51
C TYR A 297 -22.17 4.19 -7.77
N GLN A 298 -22.65 4.86 -6.73
CA GLN A 298 -23.28 6.17 -6.83
C GLN A 298 -22.36 7.26 -6.24
N TYR A 299 -21.40 7.73 -7.04
CA TYR A 299 -20.62 8.91 -6.70
C TYR A 299 -21.26 10.14 -7.33
N ASP A 300 -21.93 10.92 -6.50
CA ASP A 300 -22.49 12.20 -6.90
C ASP A 300 -21.37 13.24 -7.07
N GLU A 301 -21.72 14.38 -7.69
CA GLU A 301 -20.83 15.54 -7.89
C GLU A 301 -20.21 16.05 -6.57
N THR A 302 -20.82 15.76 -5.43
CA THR A 302 -20.32 16.20 -4.12
C THR A 302 -19.88 15.07 -3.22
N THR A 303 -19.71 13.87 -3.77
CA THR A 303 -19.13 12.74 -3.05
C THR A 303 -17.63 12.75 -3.28
N ILE A 304 -16.85 12.90 -2.22
CA ILE A 304 -15.39 12.77 -2.26
C ILE A 304 -14.94 11.74 -1.25
N GLU A 305 -13.80 11.12 -1.50
CA GLU A 305 -13.12 10.31 -0.50
C GLU A 305 -12.24 11.21 0.38
N LEU A 306 -12.29 10.92 1.67
CA LEU A 306 -11.35 11.42 2.65
C LEU A 306 -10.49 10.25 3.13
N GLU A 307 -9.18 10.36 2.93
CA GLU A 307 -8.18 9.35 3.27
C GLU A 307 -7.16 9.95 4.25
N ILE A 308 -6.80 9.19 5.27
CA ILE A 308 -5.73 9.53 6.22
C ILE A 308 -4.66 8.46 6.15
N ASN A 309 -3.43 8.90 5.92
CA ASN A 309 -2.23 8.08 6.02
C ASN A 309 -1.37 8.55 7.19
N ALA A 310 -1.05 7.64 8.10
CA ALA A 310 -0.19 7.86 9.24
C ALA A 310 1.10 7.04 9.05
N TYR A 311 2.20 7.76 8.85
CA TYR A 311 3.53 7.21 8.59
C TYR A 311 4.37 7.20 9.87
N TYR A 312 4.96 6.04 10.15
CA TYR A 312 5.89 5.83 11.26
C TYR A 312 7.27 5.62 10.63
N MET A 313 8.06 6.68 10.68
CA MET A 313 9.32 6.78 9.98
C MET A 313 10.40 5.98 10.72
N GLY A 314 11.33 5.42 9.97
CA GLY A 314 12.49 4.76 10.54
C GLY A 314 13.58 5.73 10.99
N PRO A 315 14.86 5.41 10.77
CA PRO A 315 15.98 6.22 11.26
C PRO A 315 16.11 7.61 10.59
N LYS A 316 15.33 7.89 9.54
CA LYS A 316 15.28 9.20 8.89
C LYS A 316 14.06 9.95 9.41
N HIS A 317 14.29 11.03 10.15
CA HIS A 317 13.22 11.91 10.61
C HIS A 317 12.65 12.73 9.45
N PHE A 318 11.34 12.94 9.49
CA PHE A 318 10.67 13.88 8.60
C PHE A 318 10.89 15.31 9.10
N ASP A 319 11.24 16.22 8.18
CA ASP A 319 11.45 17.65 8.46
C ASP A 319 10.45 18.46 7.62
N TYR A 320 9.48 19.09 8.28
CA TYR A 320 8.43 19.89 7.64
C TYR A 320 8.97 21.17 7.00
N GLU A 321 10.18 21.61 7.36
CA GLU A 321 10.77 22.87 6.91
C GLU A 321 11.73 22.71 5.72
N ARG A 322 11.84 21.50 5.15
CA ARG A 322 12.73 21.21 4.02
C ARG A 322 11.97 20.61 2.86
N ASP A 323 12.40 20.95 1.65
CA ASP A 323 11.94 20.28 0.43
C ASP A 323 12.24 18.79 0.54
N PHE A 324 11.19 17.98 0.39
CA PHE A 324 11.23 16.53 0.50
C PHE A 324 10.42 15.93 -0.64
N CYS A 325 10.98 14.93 -1.32
CA CYS A 325 10.29 14.19 -2.38
C CYS A 325 9.40 13.10 -1.76
N PHE A 326 8.11 13.05 -2.08
CA PHE A 326 7.16 12.08 -1.51
C PHE A 326 7.64 10.62 -1.61
N GLU A 327 8.40 10.29 -2.66
CA GLU A 327 9.02 8.98 -2.86
C GLU A 327 9.87 8.54 -1.67
N ASP A 328 10.52 9.49 -0.99
CA ASP A 328 11.32 9.21 0.20
C ASP A 328 10.44 8.79 1.40
N VAL A 329 9.17 9.19 1.51
CA VAL A 329 8.29 8.83 2.64
C VAL A 329 8.04 7.32 2.63
N ASN A 330 7.58 6.80 1.49
CA ASN A 330 7.26 5.38 1.34
C ASN A 330 8.53 4.51 1.44
N ILE A 331 9.67 5.03 1.00
CA ILE A 331 10.96 4.32 1.08
C ILE A 331 11.50 4.25 2.51
N HIS A 332 11.23 5.23 3.36
CA HIS A 332 11.80 5.31 4.71
C HIS A 332 10.83 4.97 5.85
N SER A 333 9.55 4.76 5.52
CA SER A 333 8.54 4.32 6.48
C SER A 333 8.81 2.89 6.96
N LEU A 334 8.78 2.67 8.27
CA LEU A 334 8.79 1.33 8.87
C LEU A 334 7.39 0.79 9.06
N SER A 335 6.37 1.63 9.03
CA SER A 335 4.98 1.23 9.18
C SER A 335 4.06 2.34 8.68
N VAL A 336 2.98 1.96 8.03
CA VAL A 336 1.93 2.88 7.57
C VAL A 336 0.60 2.37 8.08
N SER A 337 -0.20 3.29 8.60
CA SER A 337 -1.58 3.06 9.00
C SER A 337 -2.48 3.98 8.19
N GLN A 338 -3.52 3.45 7.58
CA GLN A 338 -4.41 4.20 6.70
C GLN A 338 -5.86 3.91 7.04
N ASP A 339 -6.72 4.91 6.96
CA ASP A 339 -8.16 4.70 6.83
C ASP A 339 -8.77 5.69 5.82
N SER A 340 -9.88 5.31 5.19
CA SER A 340 -10.60 6.15 4.22
C SER A 340 -12.11 5.88 4.26
N TYR A 341 -12.90 6.89 3.88
CA TYR A 341 -14.34 6.76 3.64
C TYR A 341 -14.86 7.90 2.75
N LEU A 342 -16.07 7.74 2.20
CA LEU A 342 -16.74 8.77 1.41
C LEU A 342 -17.43 9.81 2.30
N ILE A 343 -17.31 11.08 1.95
CA ILE A 343 -17.99 12.20 2.59
C ILE A 343 -18.73 13.05 1.55
N SER A 344 -19.67 13.85 2.04
CA SER A 344 -20.32 14.87 1.23
C SER A 344 -19.66 16.24 1.45
N VAL A 345 -19.48 17.01 0.39
CA VAL A 345 -18.93 18.37 0.40
C VAL A 345 -19.96 19.46 0.10
N LYS A 346 -21.22 19.23 0.49
CA LYS A 346 -22.29 20.23 0.46
C LYS A 346 -22.49 20.95 1.80
#